data_AF-R5U851-F1
#
_entry.id   AF-R5U851-F1
#
_cell.length_a   1.000
_cell.length_b   1.000
_cell.length_c   1.000
_cell.angle_alpha   90.00
_cell.angle_beta   90.00
_cell.angle_gamma   90.00
#
_symmetry.space_group_name_H-M   'P 1'
#
loop_
_entity.id
_entity.type
_entity.pdbx_description
1 polymer ?
#
loop_
_entity_poly.entity_id
_entity_poly.type
_entity_poly.pdbx_seq_one_letter_code
_entity_poly.pdbx_strand_id
1 'polypeptide(L)'
;MLPHNKIIKTTVKEFLEPENLFQIGSSRSWVDDNGYYFIIVEFATNGYSKGASLNAGVSFLWESTESLNKMLSYNYGCDVSTGVGYVEYKNDDEAFQIVIEKLAKSALKEIDEYRKFSDMEYAKSCLQEQVEKLPEHRRFWELYHLAMLCFMKGDFEEGKEVFEHYLQRLKDSFYSGDYYIEWHEQFYNYCIENIQCQLSSKESAQQMVIDMINRRRKSFCEKASYKKMSKELYTL
;
A
#
# COMPACT_ATOMS: atom_id res chain seq x y z
N MET A 1 3.95 -21.71 -19.49
CA MET A 1 3.16 -20.50 -19.15
C MET A 1 1.92 -20.51 -20.03
N LEU A 2 0.71 -20.38 -19.47
CA LEU A 2 -0.53 -20.35 -20.28
C LEU A 2 -0.55 -19.10 -21.19
N PRO A 3 -1.14 -19.17 -22.41
CA PRO A 3 -1.11 -18.06 -23.38
C PRO A 3 -1.53 -16.70 -22.80
N HIS A 4 -2.69 -16.63 -22.14
CA HIS A 4 -3.20 -15.40 -21.51
C HIS A 4 -2.24 -14.75 -20.49
N ASN A 5 -1.51 -15.56 -19.71
CA ASN A 5 -0.55 -15.08 -18.72
C ASN A 5 0.65 -14.41 -19.39
N LYS A 6 1.07 -14.95 -20.53
CA LYS A 6 2.15 -14.39 -21.35
C LYS A 6 1.70 -13.06 -21.95
N ILE A 7 0.49 -13.00 -22.50
CA ILE A 7 -0.09 -11.77 -23.06
C ILE A 7 -0.12 -10.66 -22.01
N ILE A 8 -0.71 -10.92 -20.83
CA ILE A 8 -0.76 -9.92 -19.73
C ILE A 8 0.63 -9.38 -19.42
N LYS A 9 1.59 -10.27 -19.18
CA LYS A 9 2.94 -9.86 -18.78
C LYS A 9 3.69 -9.09 -19.85
N THR A 10 3.64 -9.56 -21.10
CA THR A 10 4.36 -8.90 -22.20
C THR A 10 3.74 -7.54 -22.48
N THR A 11 2.41 -7.47 -22.63
CA THR A 11 1.70 -6.22 -22.91
C THR A 11 1.90 -5.21 -21.80
N VAL A 12 1.67 -5.58 -20.53
CA VAL A 12 1.82 -4.64 -19.41
C VAL A 12 3.25 -4.13 -19.27
N LYS A 13 4.24 -5.00 -19.51
CA LYS A 13 5.66 -4.63 -19.44
C LYS A 13 6.01 -3.49 -20.40
N GLU A 14 5.44 -3.48 -21.61
CA GLU A 14 5.68 -2.43 -22.61
C GLU A 14 5.21 -1.04 -22.16
N PHE A 15 4.24 -0.98 -21.22
CA PHE A 15 3.73 0.29 -20.68
C PHE A 15 4.38 0.67 -19.35
N LEU A 16 4.59 -0.29 -18.44
CA LEU A 16 5.01 0.02 -17.06
C LEU A 16 6.54 0.09 -16.89
N GLU A 17 7.32 -0.69 -17.63
CA GLU A 17 8.80 -0.66 -17.48
C GLU A 17 9.41 0.67 -17.93
N PRO A 18 8.95 1.34 -19.01
CA PRO A 18 9.42 2.69 -19.38
C PRO A 18 9.17 3.76 -18.30
N GLU A 19 8.17 3.54 -17.45
CA GLU A 19 7.81 4.42 -16.34
C GLU A 19 8.57 4.11 -15.05
N ASN A 20 9.62 3.29 -15.12
CA ASN A 20 10.46 2.84 -13.99
C ASN A 20 9.80 1.87 -13.01
N LEU A 21 8.62 1.32 -13.32
CA LEU A 21 8.04 0.26 -12.49
C LEU A 21 8.77 -1.06 -12.72
N PHE A 22 8.87 -1.86 -11.67
CA PHE A 22 9.42 -3.21 -11.77
C PHE A 22 8.42 -4.29 -11.35
N GLN A 23 8.46 -5.40 -12.07
CA GLN A 23 7.66 -6.58 -11.76
C GLN A 23 8.17 -7.28 -10.49
N ILE A 24 7.25 -7.63 -9.58
CA ILE A 24 7.57 -8.44 -8.40
C ILE A 24 7.77 -9.89 -8.84
N GLY A 25 9.01 -10.37 -8.85
CA GLY A 25 9.36 -11.73 -9.26
C GLY A 25 8.80 -12.09 -10.65
N SER A 26 7.95 -13.13 -10.70
CA SER A 26 7.21 -13.53 -11.91
C SER A 26 5.70 -13.36 -11.76
N SER A 27 5.24 -12.49 -10.87
CA SER A 27 3.82 -12.23 -10.61
C SER A 27 3.17 -11.40 -11.73
N ARG A 28 1.91 -11.01 -11.56
CA ARG A 28 1.25 -9.99 -12.39
C ARG A 28 1.25 -8.61 -11.71
N SER A 29 2.09 -8.44 -10.70
CA SER A 29 2.15 -7.25 -9.87
C SER A 29 3.43 -6.47 -10.15
N TRP A 30 3.31 -5.17 -10.18
CA TRP A 30 4.35 -4.19 -10.45
C TRP A 30 4.41 -3.18 -9.31
N VAL A 31 5.61 -2.65 -9.07
CA VAL A 31 5.88 -1.67 -8.02
C VAL A 31 6.58 -0.46 -8.60
N ASP A 32 6.10 0.71 -8.20
CA ASP A 32 6.81 1.99 -8.29
C ASP A 32 7.35 2.35 -6.90
N ASP A 33 8.67 2.49 -6.75
CA ASP A 33 9.33 2.81 -5.48
C ASP A 33 9.45 4.33 -5.30
N ASN A 34 8.66 4.89 -4.36
CA ASN A 34 8.58 6.33 -4.10
C ASN A 34 9.15 6.70 -2.72
N GLY A 35 10.10 5.91 -2.21
CA GLY A 35 10.80 6.20 -0.96
C GLY A 35 10.04 5.68 0.27
N TYR A 36 9.08 6.45 0.80
CA TYR A 36 8.33 6.07 2.01
C TYR A 36 7.07 5.24 1.72
N TYR A 37 6.71 5.10 0.44
CA TYR A 37 5.59 4.32 -0.04
C TYR A 37 5.90 3.66 -1.37
N PHE A 38 5.14 2.61 -1.68
CA PHE A 38 5.08 2.00 -3.01
C PHE A 38 3.75 2.31 -3.67
N ILE A 39 3.76 2.45 -4.99
CA ILE A 39 2.56 2.28 -5.79
C ILE A 39 2.57 0.83 -6.27
N ILE A 40 1.48 0.11 -6.00
CA ILE A 40 1.31 -1.28 -6.41
C ILE A 40 0.29 -1.30 -7.53
N VAL A 41 0.63 -1.98 -8.62
CA VAL A 41 -0.28 -2.23 -9.73
C VAL A 41 -0.37 -3.73 -9.95
N GLU A 42 -1.58 -4.27 -9.86
CA GLU A 42 -1.83 -5.70 -9.97
C GLU A 42 -2.90 -6.01 -11.03
N PHE A 43 -2.55 -6.91 -11.95
CA PHE A 43 -3.50 -7.46 -12.92
C PHE A 43 -4.12 -8.75 -12.34
N ALA A 44 -5.06 -8.55 -11.42
CA ALA A 44 -5.58 -9.56 -10.50
C ALA A 44 -6.41 -10.64 -11.19
N THR A 45 -6.33 -11.87 -10.67
CA THR A 45 -7.16 -13.01 -11.11
C THR A 45 -8.40 -13.13 -10.22
N ASN A 46 -9.48 -13.70 -10.73
CA ASN A 46 -10.67 -14.02 -9.92
C ASN A 46 -10.74 -15.50 -9.49
N GLY A 47 -9.76 -16.33 -9.86
CA GLY A 47 -9.71 -17.75 -9.48
C GLY A 47 -10.66 -18.70 -10.22
N TYR A 48 -11.73 -18.17 -10.85
CA TYR A 48 -12.74 -18.96 -11.56
C TYR A 48 -12.53 -19.01 -13.08
N SER A 49 -11.88 -18.00 -13.63
CA SER A 49 -11.70 -17.84 -15.09
C SER A 49 -10.30 -17.35 -15.41
N LYS A 50 -9.89 -17.51 -16.68
CA LYS A 50 -8.64 -16.91 -17.17
C LYS A 50 -8.94 -15.47 -17.53
N GLY A 51 -8.21 -14.50 -16.99
CA GLY A 51 -8.49 -13.10 -17.23
C GLY A 51 -7.72 -12.20 -16.29
N ALA A 52 -8.10 -10.92 -16.26
CA ALA A 52 -7.55 -9.93 -15.34
C ALA A 52 -8.56 -8.82 -15.00
N SER A 53 -8.55 -8.35 -13.75
CA SER A 53 -8.98 -7.01 -13.38
C SER A 53 -7.75 -6.14 -13.06
N LEU A 54 -7.95 -4.85 -12.82
CA LEU A 54 -6.89 -3.93 -12.45
C LEU A 54 -7.08 -3.42 -11.02
N ASN A 55 -6.10 -3.67 -10.17
CA ASN A 55 -5.96 -3.01 -8.88
C ASN A 55 -4.76 -2.07 -8.94
N ALA A 56 -4.90 -0.89 -8.35
CA ALA A 56 -3.80 0.03 -8.12
C ALA A 56 -4.01 0.74 -6.77
N GLY A 57 -2.92 1.06 -6.09
CA GLY A 57 -3.00 1.83 -4.85
C GLY A 57 -1.64 2.05 -4.19
N VAL A 58 -1.67 2.82 -3.11
CA VAL A 58 -0.50 3.16 -2.30
C VAL A 58 -0.34 2.15 -1.16
N SER A 59 0.89 1.69 -0.95
CA SER A 59 1.29 0.92 0.22
C SER A 59 2.40 1.65 0.96
N PHE A 60 2.10 2.11 2.17
CA PHE A 60 3.06 2.79 3.01
C PHE A 60 4.04 1.81 3.64
N LEU A 61 5.28 2.26 3.83
CA LEU A 61 6.37 1.42 4.30
C LEU A 61 6.68 1.54 5.79
N TRP A 62 5.91 2.30 6.57
CA TRP A 62 5.99 2.21 8.02
C TRP A 62 5.51 0.84 8.52
N GLU A 63 5.94 0.48 9.74
CA GLU A 63 5.70 -0.85 10.31
C GLU A 63 4.24 -1.02 10.73
N SER A 64 3.83 -2.26 10.86
CA SER A 64 2.51 -2.71 11.32
C SER A 64 2.70 -4.04 12.05
N THR A 65 1.73 -4.96 12.01
CA THR A 65 1.91 -6.30 12.57
C THR A 65 3.02 -7.07 11.86
N GLU A 66 3.61 -8.07 12.51
CA GLU A 66 4.65 -8.91 11.90
C GLU A 66 4.16 -9.58 10.60
N SER A 67 2.89 -10.01 10.56
CA SER A 67 2.28 -10.61 9.38
C SER A 67 2.11 -9.60 8.24
N LEU A 68 1.62 -8.40 8.53
CA LEU A 68 1.41 -7.35 7.53
C LEU A 68 2.73 -6.75 7.03
N ASN A 69 3.78 -6.69 7.86
CA ASN A 69 5.11 -6.21 7.44
C ASN A 69 5.75 -7.10 6.37
N LYS A 70 5.38 -8.39 6.31
CA LYS A 70 5.90 -9.33 5.30
C LYS A 70 5.27 -9.14 3.92
N MET A 71 4.12 -8.46 3.85
CA MET A 71 3.33 -8.26 2.65
C MET A 71 3.16 -6.78 2.33
N LEU A 72 2.64 -6.51 1.14
CA LEU A 72 2.17 -5.19 0.77
C LEU A 72 0.65 -5.18 0.84
N SER A 73 0.09 -4.02 1.18
CA SER A 73 -1.36 -3.80 1.29
C SER A 73 -1.74 -2.49 0.63
N TYR A 74 -2.93 -2.45 0.03
CA TYR A 74 -3.51 -1.22 -0.51
C TYR A 74 -4.02 -0.37 0.65
N ASN A 75 -3.20 0.56 1.14
CA ASN A 75 -3.52 1.45 2.26
C ASN A 75 -4.37 2.64 1.80
N TYR A 76 -4.17 3.08 0.56
CA TYR A 76 -5.01 4.07 -0.11
C TYR A 76 -5.25 3.64 -1.57
N GLY A 77 -6.49 3.82 -2.03
CA GLY A 77 -6.96 3.24 -3.29
C GLY A 77 -7.08 1.72 -3.21
N CYS A 78 -7.69 1.13 -4.24
CA CYS A 78 -7.80 -0.30 -4.58
C CYS A 78 -8.97 -0.39 -5.57
N ASP A 79 -9.00 -1.42 -6.43
CA ASP A 79 -10.07 -1.66 -7.40
C ASP A 79 -10.30 -0.47 -8.35
N VAL A 80 -9.49 -0.40 -9.40
CA VAL A 80 -9.53 0.71 -10.35
C VAL A 80 -10.81 0.60 -11.18
N SER A 81 -11.67 1.61 -11.09
CA SER A 81 -12.85 1.72 -11.94
C SER A 81 -12.43 1.99 -13.38
N THR A 82 -12.24 0.92 -14.14
CA THR A 82 -11.87 0.98 -15.57
C THR A 82 -13.10 1.03 -16.50
N GLY A 83 -14.31 0.96 -15.94
CA GLY A 83 -15.57 0.81 -16.68
C GLY A 83 -15.80 -0.59 -17.29
N VAL A 84 -14.77 -1.45 -17.31
CA VAL A 84 -14.83 -2.83 -17.85
C VAL A 84 -14.72 -3.90 -16.77
N GLY A 85 -14.21 -3.56 -15.58
CA GLY A 85 -14.08 -4.50 -14.46
C GLY A 85 -13.16 -5.67 -14.78
N TYR A 86 -13.59 -6.88 -14.46
CA TYR A 86 -12.85 -8.10 -14.78
C TYR A 86 -13.02 -8.50 -16.25
N VAL A 87 -11.91 -8.73 -16.93
CA VAL A 87 -11.86 -9.08 -18.36
C VAL A 87 -11.46 -10.54 -18.51
N GLU A 88 -12.39 -11.36 -19.00
CA GLU A 88 -12.16 -12.77 -19.27
C GLU A 88 -11.49 -13.01 -20.62
N TYR A 89 -10.49 -13.91 -20.64
CA TYR A 89 -9.83 -14.41 -21.83
C TYR A 89 -10.68 -15.50 -22.50
N LYS A 90 -11.18 -15.20 -23.70
CA LYS A 90 -12.09 -16.07 -24.47
C LYS A 90 -11.42 -16.83 -25.62
N ASN A 91 -10.13 -17.16 -25.46
CA ASN A 91 -9.29 -17.79 -26.49
C ASN A 91 -9.10 -16.94 -27.77
N ASP A 92 -9.15 -15.62 -27.62
CA ASP A 92 -8.82 -14.65 -28.66
C ASP A 92 -7.66 -13.78 -28.15
N ASP A 93 -6.46 -14.06 -28.65
CA ASP A 93 -5.22 -13.44 -28.19
C ASP A 93 -5.19 -11.94 -28.53
N GLU A 94 -5.61 -11.57 -29.74
CA GLU A 94 -5.60 -10.18 -30.23
C GLU A 94 -6.62 -9.33 -29.46
N ALA A 95 -7.86 -9.81 -29.34
CA ALA A 95 -8.89 -9.09 -28.61
C ALA A 95 -8.52 -8.95 -27.13
N PHE A 96 -7.94 -9.99 -26.52
CA PHE A 96 -7.51 -9.93 -25.13
C PHE A 96 -6.35 -8.96 -24.93
N GLN A 97 -5.34 -8.97 -25.81
CA GLN A 97 -4.25 -8.01 -25.78
C GLN A 97 -4.75 -6.57 -25.81
N ILE A 98 -5.67 -6.23 -26.72
CA ILE A 98 -6.24 -4.88 -26.83
C ILE A 98 -6.88 -4.43 -25.51
N VAL A 99 -7.56 -5.33 -24.79
CA VAL A 99 -8.17 -4.98 -23.51
C VAL A 99 -7.13 -4.87 -22.40
N ILE A 100 -6.09 -5.71 -22.39
CA ILE A 100 -4.97 -5.56 -21.44
C ILE A 100 -4.23 -4.24 -21.66
N GLU A 101 -4.05 -3.79 -22.90
CA GLU A 101 -3.47 -2.47 -23.20
C GLU A 101 -4.32 -1.34 -22.60
N LYS A 102 -5.65 -1.45 -22.66
CA LYS A 102 -6.56 -0.48 -22.02
C LYS A 102 -6.38 -0.48 -20.50
N LEU A 103 -6.30 -1.65 -19.88
CA LEU A 103 -6.03 -1.74 -18.43
C LEU A 103 -4.66 -1.14 -18.08
N ALA A 104 -3.62 -1.42 -18.86
CA ALA A 104 -2.29 -0.84 -18.65
C ALA A 104 -2.30 0.69 -18.75
N LYS A 105 -3.00 1.25 -19.75
CA LYS A 105 -3.19 2.71 -19.88
C LYS A 105 -3.98 3.31 -18.72
N SER A 106 -4.97 2.61 -18.18
CA SER A 106 -5.66 3.05 -16.96
C SER A 106 -4.73 3.02 -15.75
N ALA A 107 -3.90 1.99 -15.62
CA ALA A 107 -2.91 1.89 -14.56
C ALA A 107 -1.93 3.07 -14.57
N LEU A 108 -1.50 3.54 -15.74
CA LEU A 108 -0.63 4.72 -15.86
C LEU A 108 -1.26 5.98 -15.26
N LYS A 109 -2.57 6.19 -15.45
CA LYS A 109 -3.28 7.33 -14.87
C LYS A 109 -3.32 7.27 -13.34
N GLU A 110 -3.55 6.07 -12.81
CA GLU A 110 -3.55 5.84 -11.36
C GLU A 110 -2.15 6.03 -10.78
N ILE A 111 -1.11 5.55 -11.47
CA ILE A 111 0.30 5.78 -11.08
C ILE A 111 0.59 7.28 -11.01
N ASP A 112 0.22 8.06 -12.02
CA ASP A 112 0.44 9.50 -12.03
C ASP A 112 -0.28 10.22 -10.87
N GLU A 113 -1.48 9.76 -10.50
CA GLU A 113 -2.19 10.28 -9.33
C GLU A 113 -1.47 9.92 -8.03
N TYR A 114 -1.09 8.66 -7.85
CA TYR A 114 -0.45 8.19 -6.63
C TYR A 114 1.01 8.67 -6.47
N ARG A 115 1.69 9.06 -7.55
CA ARG A 115 3.01 9.72 -7.48
C ARG A 115 2.94 11.06 -6.73
N LYS A 116 1.78 11.73 -6.72
CA LYS A 116 1.57 12.98 -5.97
C LYS A 116 1.66 12.79 -4.46
N PHE A 117 1.57 11.56 -3.94
CA PHE A 117 1.81 11.29 -2.52
C PHE A 117 3.23 11.68 -2.10
N SER A 118 4.19 11.85 -3.00
CA SER A 118 5.49 12.44 -2.67
C SER A 118 5.37 13.84 -2.02
N ASP A 119 4.31 14.59 -2.33
CA ASP A 119 3.91 15.77 -1.58
C ASP A 119 3.10 15.35 -0.33
N MET A 120 3.69 15.55 0.85
CA MET A 120 3.08 15.15 2.11
C MET A 120 1.81 15.95 2.46
N GLU A 121 1.62 17.17 1.94
CA GLU A 121 0.37 17.92 2.13
C GLU A 121 -0.77 17.30 1.32
N TYR A 122 -0.47 16.91 0.08
CA TYR A 122 -1.40 16.18 -0.77
C TYR A 122 -1.76 14.82 -0.14
N ALA A 123 -0.76 14.03 0.26
CA ALA A 123 -0.97 12.74 0.91
C ALA A 123 -1.83 12.88 2.17
N LYS A 124 -1.58 13.90 3.00
CA LYS A 124 -2.35 14.15 4.23
C LYS A 124 -3.80 14.48 3.92
N SER A 125 -4.03 15.36 2.95
CA SER A 125 -5.39 15.72 2.50
C SER A 125 -6.16 14.49 2.03
N CYS A 126 -5.53 13.60 1.25
CA CYS A 126 -6.13 12.34 0.80
C CYS A 126 -6.48 11.40 1.96
N LEU A 127 -5.59 11.24 2.95
CA LEU A 127 -5.84 10.37 4.10
C LEU A 127 -6.92 10.94 5.03
N GLN A 128 -6.94 12.26 5.24
CA GLN A 128 -8.01 12.92 6.00
C GLN A 128 -9.37 12.71 5.32
N GLU A 129 -9.45 12.94 4.01
CA GLU A 129 -10.68 12.69 3.25
C GLU A 129 -11.13 11.22 3.31
N GLN A 130 -10.19 10.27 3.25
CA GLN A 130 -10.47 8.84 3.41
C GLN A 130 -11.07 8.52 4.79
N VAL A 131 -10.50 9.08 5.86
CA VAL A 131 -11.01 8.95 7.23
C VAL A 131 -12.42 9.54 7.33
N GLU A 132 -12.64 10.75 6.81
CA GLU A 132 -13.92 11.46 6.87
C GLU A 132 -15.05 10.73 6.15
N LYS A 133 -14.77 10.19 4.95
CA LYS A 133 -15.74 9.44 4.13
C LYS A 133 -16.17 8.12 4.76
N LEU A 134 -15.33 7.51 5.59
CA LEU A 134 -15.66 6.25 6.25
C LEU A 134 -16.55 6.48 7.48
N PRO A 135 -17.54 5.60 7.72
CA PRO A 135 -18.23 5.55 9.00
C PRO A 135 -17.25 5.31 10.14
N GLU A 136 -17.49 5.91 11.31
CA GLU A 136 -16.55 5.87 12.45
C GLU A 136 -16.09 4.45 12.82
N HIS A 137 -17.02 3.49 12.86
CA HIS A 137 -16.73 2.09 13.19
C HIS A 137 -15.85 1.36 12.15
N ARG A 138 -15.63 1.93 10.97
CA ARG A 138 -14.74 1.39 9.92
C ARG A 138 -13.38 2.09 9.85
N ARG A 139 -13.20 3.20 10.58
CA ARG A 139 -11.93 3.94 10.63
C ARG A 139 -10.98 3.20 11.55
N PHE A 140 -10.04 2.44 10.97
CA PHE A 140 -9.07 1.68 11.76
C PHE A 140 -7.67 1.91 11.26
N TRP A 141 -7.29 1.28 10.13
CA TRP A 141 -5.97 1.47 9.55
C TRP A 141 -5.78 2.88 9.00
N GLU A 142 -6.84 3.54 8.57
CA GLU A 142 -6.81 4.90 8.03
C GLU A 142 -6.32 5.91 9.08
N LEU A 143 -6.74 5.76 10.34
CA LEU A 143 -6.24 6.58 11.45
C LEU A 143 -4.75 6.32 11.71
N TYR A 144 -4.33 5.05 11.65
CA TYR A 144 -2.93 4.67 11.81
C TYR A 144 -2.05 5.29 10.72
N HIS A 145 -2.46 5.19 9.45
CA HIS A 145 -1.73 5.77 8.33
C HIS A 145 -1.66 7.30 8.42
N LEU A 146 -2.75 7.95 8.80
CA LEU A 146 -2.78 9.40 8.99
C LEU A 146 -1.83 9.83 10.12
N ALA A 147 -1.84 9.13 11.27
CA ALA A 147 -0.93 9.42 12.38
C ALA A 147 0.54 9.28 11.97
N MET A 148 0.91 8.19 11.29
CA MET A 148 2.29 7.96 10.84
C MET A 148 2.74 9.04 9.85
N LEU A 149 1.86 9.48 8.94
CA LEU A 149 2.16 10.58 8.03
C LEU A 149 2.35 11.90 8.79
N CYS A 150 1.47 12.23 9.76
CA CYS A 150 1.62 13.41 10.60
C CYS A 150 2.97 13.43 11.34
N PHE A 151 3.36 12.30 11.94
CA PHE A 151 4.67 12.19 12.59
C PHE A 151 5.83 12.36 11.61
N MET A 152 5.79 11.72 10.44
CA MET A 152 6.84 11.85 9.43
C MET A 152 6.95 13.27 8.88
N LYS A 153 5.82 13.96 8.68
CA LYS A 153 5.75 15.35 8.22
C LYS A 153 6.14 16.35 9.31
N GLY A 154 6.06 15.95 10.58
CA GLY A 154 6.38 16.79 11.73
C GLY A 154 5.20 17.60 12.28
N ASP A 155 3.97 17.20 11.95
CA ASP A 155 2.72 17.73 12.49
C ASP A 155 2.42 17.01 13.82
N PHE A 156 3.30 17.22 14.80
CA PHE A 156 3.43 16.34 15.98
C PHE A 156 2.18 16.24 16.85
N GLU A 157 1.57 17.37 17.23
CA GLU A 157 0.41 17.36 18.12
C GLU A 157 -0.81 16.71 17.47
N GLU A 158 -1.06 17.00 16.18
CA GLU A 158 -2.13 16.33 15.41
C GLU A 158 -1.86 14.83 15.28
N GLY A 159 -0.61 14.44 14.99
CA GLY A 159 -0.22 13.03 14.94
C GLY A 159 -0.48 12.31 16.26
N LYS A 160 -0.20 12.95 17.39
CA LYS A 160 -0.49 12.39 18.72
C LYS A 160 -1.98 12.22 18.96
N GLU A 161 -2.79 13.23 18.68
CA GLU A 161 -4.25 13.16 18.84
C GLU A 161 -4.84 12.01 18.01
N VAL A 162 -4.48 11.92 16.72
CA VAL A 162 -4.94 10.86 15.83
C VAL A 162 -4.46 9.48 16.30
N PHE A 163 -3.21 9.38 16.76
CA PHE A 163 -2.65 8.11 17.24
C PHE A 163 -3.27 7.64 18.55
N GLU A 164 -3.54 8.54 19.49
CA GLU A 164 -4.26 8.23 20.74
C GLU A 164 -5.67 7.73 20.44
N HIS A 165 -6.37 8.34 19.48
CA HIS A 165 -7.66 7.86 19.02
C HIS A 165 -7.56 6.46 18.40
N TYR A 166 -6.54 6.21 17.56
CA TYR A 166 -6.26 4.88 17.01
C TYR A 166 -5.99 3.84 18.11
N LEU A 167 -5.17 4.15 19.11
CA LEU A 167 -4.85 3.23 20.21
C LEU A 167 -6.09 2.85 21.01
N GLN A 168 -6.98 3.81 21.28
CA GLN A 168 -8.24 3.52 21.97
C GLN A 168 -9.10 2.56 21.14
N ARG A 169 -9.23 2.79 19.83
CA ARG A 169 -9.96 1.89 18.92
C ARG A 169 -9.34 0.50 18.86
N LEU A 170 -8.01 0.41 18.76
CA LEU A 170 -7.29 -0.86 18.76
C LEU A 170 -7.55 -1.63 20.06
N LYS A 171 -7.51 -0.96 21.21
CA LYS A 171 -7.82 -1.55 22.52
C LYS A 171 -9.28 -2.02 22.63
N ASP A 172 -10.22 -1.21 22.17
CA ASP A 172 -11.65 -1.55 22.16
C ASP A 172 -11.96 -2.76 21.27
N SER A 173 -11.06 -3.09 20.34
CA SER A 173 -11.24 -4.14 19.33
C SER A 173 -10.56 -5.47 19.67
N PHE A 174 -10.04 -5.65 20.88
CA PHE A 174 -9.48 -6.95 21.31
C PHE A 174 -10.50 -8.08 21.28
N TYR A 175 -11.79 -7.74 21.34
CA TYR A 175 -12.89 -8.70 21.28
C TYR A 175 -13.92 -8.28 20.23
N SER A 176 -14.40 -9.25 19.47
CA SER A 176 -15.60 -9.12 18.63
C SER A 176 -16.68 -10.03 19.21
N GLY A 177 -17.53 -9.47 20.08
CA GLY A 177 -18.40 -10.27 20.95
C GLY A 177 -17.55 -11.04 21.96
N ASP A 178 -17.73 -12.36 22.03
CA ASP A 178 -16.94 -13.23 22.92
C ASP A 178 -15.63 -13.72 22.27
N TYR A 179 -15.37 -13.33 21.01
CA TYR A 179 -14.20 -13.80 20.28
C TYR A 179 -13.00 -12.86 20.48
N TYR A 180 -11.95 -13.38 21.13
CA TYR A 180 -10.68 -12.68 21.32
C TYR A 180 -9.86 -12.64 20.02
N ILE A 181 -9.34 -11.47 19.68
CA ILE A 181 -8.54 -11.22 18.48
C ILE A 181 -7.09 -10.93 18.89
N GLU A 182 -6.31 -11.99 19.02
CA GLU A 182 -4.93 -11.97 19.52
C GLU A 182 -4.04 -10.91 18.84
N TRP A 183 -4.11 -10.78 17.52
CA TRP A 183 -3.24 -9.86 16.80
C TRP A 183 -3.50 -8.38 17.15
N HIS A 184 -4.70 -8.03 17.61
CA HIS A 184 -5.01 -6.65 18.02
C HIS A 184 -4.25 -6.30 19.30
N GLU A 185 -4.26 -7.18 20.29
CA GLU A 185 -3.52 -6.96 21.54
C GLU A 185 -2.01 -6.98 21.32
N GLN A 186 -1.51 -7.92 20.51
CA GLN A 186 -0.09 -7.95 20.14
C GLN A 186 0.33 -6.64 19.47
N PHE A 187 -0.47 -6.12 18.53
CA PHE A 187 -0.14 -4.87 17.86
C PHE A 187 -0.28 -3.66 18.77
N TYR A 188 -1.25 -3.67 19.70
CA TYR A 188 -1.38 -2.63 20.71
C TYR A 188 -0.13 -2.57 21.59
N ASN A 189 0.32 -3.70 22.13
CA ASN A 189 1.53 -3.75 22.95
C ASN A 189 2.76 -3.29 22.17
N TYR A 190 2.90 -3.71 20.91
CA TYR A 190 3.94 -3.17 20.03
C TYR A 190 3.86 -1.64 19.89
N CYS A 191 2.66 -1.09 19.71
CA CYS A 191 2.45 0.36 19.62
C CYS A 191 2.87 1.08 20.91
N ILE A 192 2.54 0.56 22.09
CA ILE A 192 2.95 1.16 23.37
C ILE A 192 4.48 1.10 23.52
N GLU A 193 5.06 -0.06 23.28
CA GLU A 193 6.48 -0.34 23.55
C GLU A 193 7.44 0.28 22.54
N ASN A 194 7.02 0.46 21.27
CA ASN A 194 7.91 0.86 20.17
C ASN A 194 7.51 2.19 19.52
N ILE A 195 6.26 2.61 19.65
CA ILE A 195 5.76 3.85 19.02
C ILE A 195 5.57 4.92 20.10
N GLN A 196 4.66 4.69 21.05
CA GLN A 196 4.29 5.69 22.05
C GLN A 196 5.48 6.16 22.89
N CYS A 197 6.41 5.26 23.22
CA CYS A 197 7.63 5.60 23.96
C CYS A 197 8.57 6.58 23.22
N GLN A 198 8.46 6.67 21.89
CA GLN A 198 9.26 7.57 21.04
C GLN A 198 8.57 8.92 20.82
N LEU A 199 7.32 9.10 21.25
CA LEU A 199 6.55 10.35 21.06
C LEU A 199 6.88 11.41 22.11
N SER A 200 8.17 11.63 22.38
CA SER A 200 8.66 12.63 23.34
C SER A 200 8.92 14.01 22.71
N SER A 201 9.20 14.04 21.41
CA SER A 201 9.35 15.27 20.63
C SER A 201 8.98 15.02 19.16
N LYS A 202 8.82 16.11 18.40
CA LYS A 202 8.63 16.09 16.95
C LYS A 202 9.74 15.31 16.25
N GLU A 203 11.00 15.60 16.57
CA GLU A 203 12.17 14.99 15.94
C GLU A 203 12.25 13.49 16.23
N SER A 204 11.94 13.10 17.47
CA SER A 204 11.90 11.69 17.87
C SER A 204 10.81 10.92 17.13
N ALA A 205 9.60 11.49 17.03
CA ALA A 205 8.50 10.88 16.29
C ALA A 205 8.78 10.78 14.78
N GLN A 206 9.38 11.81 14.20
CA GLN A 206 9.76 11.82 12.79
C GLN A 206 10.83 10.76 12.49
N GLN A 207 11.90 10.70 13.31
CA GLN A 207 12.95 9.72 13.16
C GLN A 207 12.43 8.29 13.32
N MET A 208 11.52 8.06 14.28
CA MET A 208 10.88 6.77 14.48
C MET A 208 10.20 6.26 13.20
N VAL A 209 9.42 7.09 12.50
CA VAL A 209 8.74 6.68 11.26
C VAL A 209 9.75 6.43 10.13
N ILE A 210 10.78 7.26 10.01
CA ILE A 210 11.87 7.05 9.03
C ILE A 210 12.57 5.71 9.28
N ASP A 211 12.84 5.37 10.53
CA ASP A 211 13.48 4.12 10.90
C ASP A 211 12.59 2.91 10.57
N MET A 212 11.27 3.00 10.80
CA MET A 212 10.31 1.98 10.38
C MET A 212 10.34 1.75 8.87
N ILE A 213 10.28 2.84 8.09
CA ILE A 213 10.36 2.81 6.63
C ILE A 213 11.64 2.10 6.21
N ASN A 214 12.78 2.49 6.75
CA ASN A 214 14.08 1.94 6.39
C ASN A 214 14.24 0.46 6.76
N ARG A 215 13.71 0.04 7.92
CA ARG A 215 13.65 -1.39 8.30
C ARG A 215 12.79 -2.19 7.32
N ARG A 216 11.63 -1.68 6.93
CA ARG A 216 10.74 -2.37 5.98
C ARG A 216 11.34 -2.41 4.57
N ARG A 217 11.95 -1.32 4.10
CA ARG A 217 12.70 -1.26 2.82
C ARG A 217 13.81 -2.31 2.80
N LYS A 218 14.61 -2.41 3.87
CA LYS A 218 15.66 -3.42 4.01
C LYS A 218 15.11 -4.84 3.91
N SER A 219 14.02 -5.14 4.63
CA SER A 219 13.36 -6.46 4.57
C SER A 219 12.87 -6.82 3.16
N PHE A 220 12.36 -5.86 2.39
CA PHE A 220 11.99 -6.11 0.99
C PHE A 220 13.21 -6.31 0.10
N CYS A 221 14.27 -5.51 0.24
CA CYS A 221 15.51 -5.66 -0.55
C CYS A 221 16.18 -7.04 -0.39
N GLU A 222 15.98 -7.71 0.75
CA GLU A 222 16.48 -9.07 1.00
C GLU A 222 15.69 -10.16 0.23
N LYS A 223 14.48 -9.85 -0.24
CA LYS A 223 13.64 -10.78 -1.02
C LYS A 223 14.05 -10.77 -2.49
N ALA A 224 14.30 -11.95 -3.05
CA ALA A 224 14.70 -12.11 -4.46
C ALA A 224 13.71 -11.47 -5.47
N SER A 225 12.42 -11.42 -5.14
CA SER A 225 11.38 -10.81 -5.98
C SER A 225 11.46 -9.28 -6.07
N TYR A 226 12.18 -8.63 -5.16
CA TYR A 226 12.35 -7.16 -5.08
C TYR A 226 13.78 -6.73 -5.39
N LYS A 227 14.59 -7.58 -6.03
CA LYS A 227 16.00 -7.29 -6.36
C LYS A 227 16.24 -6.02 -7.20
N LYS A 228 15.19 -5.49 -7.84
CA LYS A 228 15.20 -4.26 -8.65
C LYS A 228 14.91 -3.00 -7.82
N MET A 229 14.49 -3.14 -6.57
CA MET A 229 14.21 -2.04 -5.65
C MET A 229 15.50 -1.27 -5.33
N SER A 230 15.37 0.05 -5.11
CA SER A 230 16.50 0.87 -4.66
C SER A 230 16.94 0.43 -3.25
N LYS A 231 18.25 0.30 -3.07
CA LYS A 231 18.87 0.01 -1.77
C LYS A 231 19.11 1.27 -0.94
N GLU A 232 18.79 2.43 -1.48
CA GLU A 232 18.92 3.70 -0.78
C GLU A 232 17.93 3.75 0.38
N LEU A 233 18.45 4.24 1.50
CA LEU A 233 17.63 4.54 2.66
C LEU A 233 16.82 5.80 2.38
N TYR A 234 15.58 5.79 2.82
CA TYR A 234 14.73 6.96 2.80
C TYR A 234 15.26 8.00 3.79
N THR A 235 15.29 9.25 3.33
CA THR A 235 15.58 10.45 4.09
C THR A 235 14.55 11.52 3.69
N LEU A 236 14.23 12.43 4.62
CA LEU A 236 13.39 13.60 4.33
C LEU A 236 14.12 14.70 3.56
#